data_AF-R6BHC2-F1
#
_entry.id   AF-R6BHC2-F1
#
_cell.length_a   1.000
_cell.length_b   1.000
_cell.length_c   1.000
_cell.angle_alpha   90.00
_cell.angle_beta   90.00
_cell.angle_gamma   90.00
#
_symmetry.space_group_name_H-M   'P 1'
#
loop_
_entity.id
_entity.type
_entity.pdbx_description
1 polymer ?
#
loop_
_entity_poly.entity_id
_entity_poly.type
_entity_poly.pdbx_seq_one_letter_code
_entity_poly.pdbx_strand_id
1 'polypeptide(L)'
;MGDGYSVFWLTLMYLLGACIKKLNLVSHSKKKKYFILYFFCILITWSSKILVEKFPISGFTLDSSFLIHYTSPFIVLAAISLLLIFGSMNFSESVKKMIMLISPLSFGVYLLHDHPLVRSYVMTDRFAFITNGSVSKMLLFFFGIILAIFVVGCCVDAVRSKLFQLLHIRKSLSKLDRYFDV
;
A
#
# COMPACT_ATOMS: atom_id res chain seq x y z
N MET A 1 -1.71 1.30 -19.36
CA MET A 1 -0.42 1.33 -18.63
C MET A 1 -0.78 1.34 -17.15
N GLY A 2 -0.23 0.45 -16.32
CA GLY A 2 -0.84 0.09 -15.04
C GLY A 2 -0.64 1.08 -13.90
N ASP A 3 -1.40 2.20 -13.92
CA ASP A 3 -1.78 3.21 -12.91
C ASP A 3 -1.21 3.12 -11.47
N GLY A 4 0.06 2.74 -11.32
CA GLY A 4 0.71 2.46 -10.04
C GLY A 4 0.49 1.04 -9.47
N TYR A 5 -0.21 0.15 -10.17
CA TYR A 5 -0.50 -1.23 -9.71
C TYR A 5 0.38 -2.30 -10.36
N SER A 6 1.29 -1.90 -11.25
CA SER A 6 2.18 -2.86 -11.92
C SER A 6 3.30 -3.37 -11.01
N VAL A 7 3.77 -4.59 -11.26
CA VAL A 7 4.96 -5.16 -10.61
C VAL A 7 6.19 -4.26 -10.80
N PHE A 8 6.30 -3.62 -11.97
CA PHE A 8 7.35 -2.65 -12.25
C PHE A 8 7.30 -1.46 -11.29
N TRP A 9 6.12 -0.89 -11.06
CA TRP A 9 5.95 0.23 -10.13
C TRP A 9 6.25 -0.17 -8.69
N LEU A 10 5.77 -1.33 -8.24
CA LEU A 10 6.12 -1.88 -6.93
C LEU A 10 7.64 -2.04 -6.76
N THR A 11 8.31 -2.56 -7.78
CA THR A 11 9.78 -2.70 -7.79
C THR A 11 10.46 -1.34 -7.66
N LEU A 12 10.00 -0.32 -8.38
CA LEU A 12 10.51 1.05 -8.28
C LEU A 12 10.33 1.63 -6.86
N MET A 13 9.16 1.46 -6.26
CA MET A 13 8.91 1.92 -4.88
C MET A 13 9.78 1.18 -3.85
N TYR A 14 10.03 -0.12 -4.06
CA TYR A 14 10.93 -0.88 -3.21
C TYR A 14 12.38 -0.39 -3.31
N LEU A 15 12.86 -0.13 -4.53
CA LEU A 15 14.18 0.46 -4.77
C LEU A 15 14.30 1.86 -4.14
N LEU A 16 13.25 2.68 -4.24
CA LEU A 16 13.20 4.00 -3.60
C LEU A 16 13.36 3.88 -2.08
N GLY A 17 12.67 2.94 -1.43
CA GLY A 17 12.84 2.63 -0.01
C GLY A 17 14.27 2.20 0.33
N ALA A 18 14.88 1.36 -0.51
CA ALA A 18 16.28 0.95 -0.36
C ALA A 18 17.26 2.12 -0.48
N CYS A 19 17.03 3.04 -1.44
CA CYS A 19 17.81 4.27 -1.60
C CYS A 19 17.70 5.18 -0.37
N ILE A 20 16.49 5.36 0.18
CA ILE A 20 16.26 6.13 1.40
C ILE A 20 17.11 5.58 2.56
N LYS A 21 17.12 4.25 2.72
CA LYS A 21 17.95 3.57 3.72
C LYS A 21 19.45 3.78 3.46
N LYS A 22 19.91 3.58 2.22
CA LYS A 22 21.32 3.71 1.83
C LYS A 22 21.86 5.14 2.04
N LEU A 23 21.03 6.14 1.81
CA LEU A 23 21.37 7.57 1.98
C LEU A 23 21.19 8.06 3.43
N ASN A 24 20.77 7.21 4.37
CA ASN A 24 20.49 7.57 5.76
C ASN A 24 19.58 8.80 5.90
N LEU A 25 18.56 8.90 5.05
CA LEU A 25 17.63 10.05 5.07
C LEU A 25 16.70 10.05 6.28
N VAL A 26 16.57 8.92 6.96
CA VAL A 26 15.80 8.79 8.20
C VAL A 26 16.52 9.58 9.30
N SER A 27 15.93 10.71 9.69
CA SER A 27 16.51 11.61 10.68
C SER A 27 15.45 12.11 11.66
N HIS A 28 15.68 11.87 12.95
CA HIS A 28 14.79 12.31 14.04
C HIS A 28 14.56 13.83 14.03
N SER A 29 15.61 14.62 13.74
CA SER A 29 15.54 16.09 13.76
C SER A 29 14.66 16.69 12.65
N LYS A 30 14.37 15.92 11.59
CA LYS A 30 13.59 16.39 10.43
C LYS A 30 12.12 15.97 10.45
N LYS A 31 11.66 15.23 11.48
CA LYS A 31 10.30 14.68 11.56
C LYS A 31 9.19 15.73 11.36
N LYS A 32 9.32 16.91 11.97
CA LYS A 32 8.35 18.01 11.77
C LYS A 32 8.26 18.46 10.31
N LYS A 33 9.40 18.53 9.60
CA LYS A 33 9.45 18.91 8.19
C LYS A 33 8.74 17.88 7.31
N TYR A 34 8.99 16.58 7.55
CA TYR A 34 8.30 15.52 6.83
C TYR A 34 6.80 15.51 7.11
N PHE A 35 6.39 15.78 8.35
CA PHE A 35 4.98 15.89 8.70
C PHE A 35 4.29 17.04 7.96
N ILE A 36 4.91 18.23 7.93
CA ILE A 36 4.41 19.37 7.15
C ILE A 36 4.34 19.03 5.66
N LEU A 37 5.38 18.40 5.11
CA LEU A 37 5.42 18.00 3.71
C LEU A 37 4.29 17.01 3.37
N TYR A 38 4.04 16.02 4.22
CA TYR A 38 2.92 15.08 4.06
C TYR A 38 1.58 15.82 3.97
N PHE A 39 1.27 16.67 4.96
CA PHE A 39 0.00 17.41 4.96
C PHE A 39 -0.11 18.36 3.77
N PHE A 40 0.99 19.02 3.38
CA PHE A 40 1.03 19.87 2.21
C PHE A 40 0.71 19.10 0.92
N CYS A 41 1.33 17.94 0.69
CA CYS A 41 1.05 17.10 -0.48
C CYS A 41 -0.41 16.65 -0.51
N ILE A 42 -0.95 16.16 0.62
CA ILE A 42 -2.34 15.72 0.71
C ILE A 42 -3.31 16.88 0.46
N LEU A 43 -3.08 18.04 1.06
CA LEU A 43 -3.91 19.23 0.86
C LEU A 43 -3.92 19.67 -0.60
N ILE A 44 -2.77 19.70 -1.27
CA ILE A 44 -2.71 20.04 -2.71
C ILE A 44 -3.49 19.04 -3.54
N THR A 45 -3.27 17.74 -3.33
CA THR A 45 -3.95 16.69 -4.10
C THR A 45 -5.47 16.79 -3.98
N TRP A 46 -6.01 16.95 -2.77
CA TRP A 46 -7.47 17.05 -2.57
C TRP A 46 -8.03 18.40 -3.00
N SER A 47 -7.31 19.50 -2.74
CA SER A 47 -7.76 20.84 -3.18
C SER A 47 -7.83 20.93 -4.69
N SER A 48 -6.85 20.35 -5.41
CA SER A 48 -6.86 20.26 -6.86
C SER A 48 -8.09 19.52 -7.38
N LYS A 49 -8.46 18.38 -6.76
CA LYS A 49 -9.66 17.63 -7.15
C LYS A 49 -10.90 18.49 -7.03
N ILE A 50 -11.11 19.08 -5.85
CA ILE A 50 -12.30 19.88 -5.54
C ILE A 50 -12.38 21.11 -6.45
N LEU A 51 -11.25 21.75 -6.74
CA LEU A 51 -11.20 22.94 -7.58
C LEU A 51 -11.57 22.61 -9.03
N VAL A 52 -11.02 21.54 -9.59
CA VAL A 52 -11.31 21.10 -10.97
C VAL A 52 -12.76 20.62 -11.10
N GLU A 53 -13.31 19.94 -10.09
CA GLU A 53 -14.72 19.52 -10.09
C GLU A 53 -15.70 20.69 -9.96
N LYS A 54 -15.35 21.73 -9.18
CA LYS A 54 -16.24 22.90 -8.97
C LYS A 54 -16.13 23.97 -10.04
N PHE A 55 -14.95 24.13 -10.66
CA PHE A 55 -14.69 25.14 -11.68
C PHE A 55 -14.18 24.47 -12.96
N PRO A 56 -15.05 23.76 -13.70
CA PRO A 56 -14.67 23.17 -14.97
C PRO A 56 -14.32 24.30 -15.95
N ILE A 57 -13.08 24.30 -16.43
CA ILE A 57 -12.62 25.27 -17.42
C ILE A 57 -13.15 24.81 -18.78
N SER A 58 -14.06 25.58 -19.37
CA SER A 58 -14.61 25.31 -20.70
C SER A 58 -13.48 25.23 -21.74
N GLY A 59 -13.32 24.06 -22.37
CA GLY A 59 -12.31 23.81 -23.41
C GLY A 59 -11.10 22.98 -22.95
N PHE A 60 -10.97 22.68 -21.65
CA PHE A 60 -9.89 21.83 -21.14
C PHE A 60 -10.43 20.74 -20.20
N THR A 61 -10.52 19.51 -20.71
CA THR A 61 -10.92 18.33 -19.91
C THR A 61 -9.70 17.80 -19.15
N LEU A 62 -9.32 18.49 -18.07
CA LEU A 62 -8.36 17.93 -17.13
C LEU A 62 -9.06 16.83 -16.31
N ASP A 63 -8.47 15.63 -16.25
CA ASP A 63 -8.92 14.60 -15.31
C ASP A 63 -8.84 15.16 -13.89
N SER A 64 -9.99 15.31 -13.21
CA SER A 64 -10.05 15.86 -11.85
C SER A 64 -9.25 15.04 -10.84
N SER A 65 -8.96 13.78 -11.19
CA SER A 65 -8.22 12.84 -10.34
C SER A 65 -6.72 12.78 -10.63
N PHE A 66 -6.19 13.64 -11.52
CA PHE A 66 -4.80 13.51 -11.98
C PHE A 66 -3.74 13.50 -10.86
N LEU A 67 -3.92 14.34 -9.82
CA LEU A 67 -3.00 14.39 -8.67
C LEU A 67 -3.24 13.29 -7.63
N ILE A 68 -4.36 12.56 -7.74
CA ILE A 68 -4.76 11.49 -6.82
C ILE A 68 -4.19 10.15 -7.28
N HIS A 69 -3.82 10.02 -8.56
CA HIS A 69 -3.21 8.81 -9.09
C HIS A 69 -1.97 8.40 -8.28
N TYR A 70 -1.79 7.09 -8.08
CA TYR A 70 -0.67 6.54 -7.28
C TYR A 70 0.71 6.91 -7.82
N THR A 71 0.80 7.16 -9.12
CA THR A 71 2.02 7.60 -9.80
C THR A 71 2.28 9.10 -9.68
N SER A 72 1.34 9.86 -9.12
CA SER A 72 1.48 11.29 -8.87
C SER A 72 2.68 11.56 -7.97
N PRO A 73 3.56 12.52 -8.32
CA PRO A 73 4.71 12.86 -7.50
C PRO A 73 4.31 13.34 -6.10
N PHE A 74 3.12 13.93 -5.94
CA PHE A 74 2.61 14.36 -4.63
C PHE A 74 2.23 13.16 -3.75
N ILE A 75 1.63 12.12 -4.33
CA ILE A 75 1.30 10.88 -3.60
C ILE A 75 2.59 10.14 -3.21
N VAL A 76 3.56 10.06 -4.13
CA VAL A 76 4.87 9.46 -3.85
C VAL A 76 5.62 10.24 -2.75
N LEU A 77 5.66 11.58 -2.82
CA LEU A 77 6.27 12.42 -1.78
C LEU A 77 5.57 12.29 -0.43
N ALA A 78 4.23 12.18 -0.42
CA ALA A 78 3.48 11.91 0.80
C ALA A 78 3.87 10.54 1.40
N ALA A 79 3.96 9.49 0.57
CA ALA A 79 4.39 8.16 1.01
C ALA A 79 5.82 8.16 1.56
N ILE A 80 6.78 8.81 0.88
CA ILE A 80 8.16 8.98 1.36
C ILE A 80 8.17 9.71 2.70
N SER A 81 7.41 10.80 2.83
CA SER A 81 7.32 11.59 4.05
C SER A 81 6.83 10.74 5.22
N LEU A 82 5.78 9.95 4.99
CA LEU A 82 5.22 9.05 5.99
C LEU A 82 6.23 7.95 6.40
N LEU A 83 6.94 7.37 5.43
CA LEU A 83 8.01 6.40 5.67
C LEU A 83 9.12 6.99 6.55
N LEU A 84 9.56 8.22 6.27
CA LEU A 84 10.60 8.91 7.05
C LEU A 84 10.12 9.29 8.47
N ILE A 85 8.85 9.66 8.61
CA ILE A 85 8.22 9.93 9.90
C ILE A 85 8.22 8.67 10.77
N PHE A 86 7.72 7.54 10.25
CA PHE A 86 7.66 6.29 11.02
C PHE A 86 9.04 5.65 11.22
N GLY A 87 9.93 5.75 10.24
CA GLY A 87 11.31 5.29 10.39
C GLY A 87 12.10 6.05 11.47
N SER A 88 11.71 7.29 11.78
CA SER A 88 12.29 8.11 12.84
C SER A 88 11.52 8.06 14.16
N MET A 89 10.56 7.14 14.32
CA MET A 89 9.87 6.93 15.59
C MET A 89 10.53 5.79 16.38
N ASN A 90 10.62 5.98 17.69
CA ASN A 90 10.98 4.90 18.62
C ASN A 90 9.70 4.23 19.11
N PHE A 91 9.60 2.92 18.89
CA PHE A 91 8.48 2.10 19.35
C PHE A 91 8.91 1.20 20.51
N SER A 92 7.97 0.81 21.37
CA SER A 92 8.22 -0.19 22.40
C SER A 92 8.48 -1.57 21.80
N GLU A 93 9.17 -2.46 22.52
CA GLU A 93 9.51 -3.80 22.04
C GLU A 93 8.28 -4.62 21.65
N SER A 94 7.18 -4.50 22.39
CA SER A 94 5.91 -5.17 22.05
C SER A 94 5.36 -4.70 20.70
N VAL A 95 5.41 -3.39 20.42
CA VAL A 95 4.94 -2.82 19.15
C VAL A 95 5.87 -3.23 18.01
N LYS A 96 7.19 -3.24 18.21
CA LYS A 96 8.15 -3.73 17.22
C LYS A 96 7.87 -5.19 16.84
N LYS A 97 7.68 -6.06 17.84
CA LYS A 97 7.32 -7.47 17.61
C LYS A 97 6.04 -7.60 16.78
N MET A 98 5.02 -6.82 17.11
CA MET A 98 3.76 -6.80 16.35
C MET A 98 3.97 -6.32 14.91
N ILE A 99 4.73 -5.24 14.68
CA ILE A 99 5.03 -4.74 13.33
C ILE A 99 5.81 -5.78 12.53
N MET A 100 6.81 -6.44 13.12
CA MET A 100 7.58 -7.49 12.43
C MET A 100 6.73 -8.70 12.05
N LEU A 101 5.70 -9.02 12.85
CA LEU A 101 4.76 -10.09 12.56
C LEU A 101 3.76 -9.69 11.46
N ILE A 102 3.21 -8.48 11.54
CA ILE A 102 2.14 -8.01 10.64
C ILE A 102 2.69 -7.56 9.28
N SER A 103 3.86 -6.93 9.24
CA SER A 103 4.45 -6.38 8.00
C SER A 103 4.50 -7.39 6.82
N PRO A 104 5.07 -8.61 6.97
CA PRO A 104 5.07 -9.59 5.89
C PRO A 104 3.67 -10.07 5.50
N LEU A 105 2.74 -10.18 6.47
CA LEU A 105 1.35 -10.56 6.22
C LEU A 105 0.63 -9.48 5.40
N SER A 106 0.75 -8.21 5.80
CA SER A 106 0.15 -7.07 5.09
C SER A 106 0.59 -7.01 3.63
N PHE A 107 1.87 -7.27 3.35
CA PHE A 107 2.37 -7.32 1.99
C PHE A 107 1.79 -8.50 1.19
N GLY A 108 1.69 -9.69 1.80
CA GLY A 108 1.06 -10.85 1.16
C GLY A 108 -0.43 -10.64 0.86
N VAL A 109 -1.18 -10.08 1.82
CA VAL A 109 -2.59 -9.70 1.65
C VAL A 109 -2.73 -8.66 0.52
N TYR A 110 -1.83 -7.68 0.46
CA TYR A 110 -1.81 -6.68 -0.60
C TYR A 110 -1.70 -7.31 -1.99
N LEU A 111 -0.72 -8.19 -2.20
CA LEU A 111 -0.55 -8.90 -3.47
C LEU A 111 -1.76 -9.78 -3.82
N LEU A 112 -2.40 -10.39 -2.83
CA LEU A 112 -3.56 -11.26 -3.06
C LEU A 112 -4.77 -10.47 -3.56
N HIS A 113 -5.17 -9.40 -2.86
CA HIS A 113 -6.40 -8.69 -3.22
C HIS A 113 -6.24 -7.77 -4.43
N ASP A 114 -5.02 -7.27 -4.67
CA ASP A 114 -4.70 -6.47 -5.86
C ASP A 114 -4.39 -7.34 -7.08
N HIS A 115 -4.29 -8.66 -6.92
CA HIS A 115 -4.13 -9.58 -8.03
C HIS A 115 -5.27 -9.38 -9.06
N PRO A 116 -4.97 -9.25 -10.37
CA PRO A 116 -5.98 -8.89 -11.37
C PRO A 116 -7.24 -9.77 -11.34
N LEU A 117 -7.09 -11.09 -11.15
CA LEU A 117 -8.21 -12.02 -11.03
C LEU A 117 -9.03 -11.80 -9.75
N VAL A 118 -8.39 -11.54 -8.61
CA VAL A 118 -9.11 -11.31 -7.36
C VAL A 118 -9.84 -9.97 -7.44
N ARG A 119 -9.17 -8.95 -7.97
CA ARG A 119 -9.78 -7.64 -8.21
C ARG A 119 -11.01 -7.75 -9.11
N SER A 120 -10.89 -8.39 -10.27
CA SER A 120 -11.99 -8.47 -11.25
C SER A 120 -13.15 -9.34 -10.80
N TYR A 121 -12.91 -10.50 -10.17
CA TYR A 121 -13.96 -11.45 -9.85
C TYR A 121 -14.51 -11.34 -8.42
N VAL A 122 -13.70 -10.87 -7.47
CA VAL A 122 -14.03 -10.85 -6.04
C VAL A 122 -14.27 -9.44 -5.51
N MET A 123 -13.61 -8.41 -6.05
CA MET A 123 -13.68 -7.05 -5.50
C MET A 123 -14.59 -6.09 -6.29
N THR A 124 -14.47 -6.06 -7.61
CA THR A 124 -15.20 -5.10 -8.47
C THR A 124 -16.72 -5.24 -8.28
N ASP A 125 -17.38 -4.12 -7.98
CA ASP A 125 -18.83 -3.94 -7.77
C ASP A 125 -19.48 -4.77 -6.65
N ARG A 126 -18.79 -5.73 -6.03
CA ARG A 126 -19.31 -6.58 -4.95
C ARG A 126 -19.68 -5.80 -3.68
N PHE A 127 -19.07 -4.63 -3.50
CA PHE A 127 -19.24 -3.79 -2.32
C PHE A 127 -19.99 -2.49 -2.61
N ALA A 128 -20.56 -2.34 -3.82
CA ALA A 128 -21.29 -1.14 -4.20
C ALA A 128 -22.51 -0.87 -3.31
N PHE A 129 -23.10 -1.91 -2.70
CA PHE A 129 -24.26 -1.76 -1.80
C PHE A 129 -23.99 -0.89 -0.57
N ILE A 130 -22.73 -0.70 -0.17
CA ILE A 130 -22.34 0.05 1.04
C ILE A 130 -22.61 1.55 0.86
N THR A 131 -22.71 2.03 -0.38
CA THR A 131 -23.00 3.44 -0.67
C THR A 131 -24.48 3.79 -0.46
N ASN A 132 -25.38 2.80 -0.33
CA ASN A 132 -26.83 3.00 -0.23
C ASN A 132 -27.34 3.24 1.20
N GLY A 133 -26.55 3.91 2.05
CA GLY A 133 -26.89 4.13 3.46
C GLY A 133 -26.40 5.46 4.00
N SER A 134 -26.67 5.71 5.28
CA SER A 134 -26.08 6.86 5.97
C SER A 134 -24.56 6.74 6.04
N VAL A 135 -23.86 7.87 6.09
CA VAL A 135 -22.39 7.94 6.14
C VAL A 135 -21.82 7.08 7.27
N SER A 136 -22.47 7.05 8.44
CA SER A 136 -22.04 6.22 9.57
C SER A 136 -22.11 4.71 9.27
N LYS A 137 -23.17 4.25 8.60
CA LYS A 137 -23.30 2.84 8.18
C LYS A 137 -22.26 2.51 7.12
N MET A 138 -22.04 3.41 6.16
CA MET A 138 -21.02 3.26 5.12
C MET A 138 -19.63 3.06 5.73
N LEU A 139 -19.23 3.92 6.69
CA LEU A 139 -17.95 3.82 7.38
C LEU A 139 -17.82 2.52 8.17
N LEU A 140 -18.87 2.12 8.89
CA LEU A 140 -18.86 0.87 9.66
C LEU A 140 -18.62 -0.35 8.77
N PHE A 141 -19.39 -0.48 7.68
CA PHE A 141 -19.22 -1.57 6.72
C PHE A 141 -17.86 -1.52 6.02
N PHE A 142 -17.37 -0.32 5.67
CA PHE A 142 -16.07 -0.14 5.05
C PHE A 142 -14.93 -0.69 5.91
N PHE A 143 -14.86 -0.29 7.19
CA PHE A 143 -13.84 -0.83 8.10
C PHE A 143 -14.02 -2.33 8.37
N GLY A 144 -15.28 -2.79 8.50
CA GLY A 144 -15.57 -4.21 8.68
C GLY A 144 -15.08 -5.08 7.51
N ILE A 145 -15.26 -4.62 6.28
CA ILE A 145 -14.84 -5.35 5.08
C ILE A 145 -13.33 -5.30 4.90
N ILE A 146 -12.67 -4.17 5.15
CA ILE A 146 -11.21 -4.10 5.15
C ILE A 146 -10.62 -5.11 6.13
N LEU A 147 -11.18 -5.18 7.34
CA LEU A 147 -10.76 -6.14 8.34
C LEU A 147 -11.01 -7.58 7.87
N ALA A 148 -12.17 -7.86 7.27
CA ALA A 148 -12.50 -9.18 6.74
C ALA A 148 -11.53 -9.61 5.62
N ILE A 149 -11.26 -8.74 4.65
CA ILE A 149 -10.29 -8.98 3.57
C ILE A 149 -8.91 -9.27 4.14
N PHE A 150 -8.50 -8.50 5.16
CA PHE A 150 -7.21 -8.70 5.81
C PHE A 150 -7.11 -10.06 6.51
N VAL A 151 -8.14 -10.45 7.26
CA VAL A 151 -8.18 -11.75 7.95
C VAL A 151 -8.19 -12.90 6.94
N VAL A 152 -9.04 -12.83 5.92
CA VAL A 152 -9.11 -13.84 4.85
C VAL A 152 -7.77 -13.96 4.12
N GLY A 153 -7.14 -12.84 3.78
CA GLY A 153 -5.84 -12.85 3.13
C GLY A 153 -4.75 -13.48 4.02
N CYS A 154 -4.75 -13.21 5.33
CA CYS A 154 -3.86 -13.89 6.27
C CYS A 154 -4.10 -15.41 6.28
N CYS A 155 -5.36 -15.86 6.27
CA CYS A 155 -5.70 -17.28 6.20
C CYS A 155 -5.19 -17.93 4.90
N VAL A 156 -5.37 -17.26 3.76
CA VAL A 156 -4.88 -17.76 2.46
C VAL A 156 -3.35 -17.88 2.47
N ASP A 157 -2.65 -16.88 3.02
CA ASP A 157 -1.18 -16.95 3.11
C ASP A 157 -0.71 -18.07 4.05
N ALA A 158 -1.44 -18.32 5.15
CA ALA A 158 -1.17 -19.45 6.04
C ALA A 158 -1.37 -20.80 5.33
N VAL A 159 -2.45 -20.96 4.57
CA VAL A 159 -2.72 -22.17 3.76
C VAL A 159 -1.62 -22.36 2.72
N ARG A 160 -1.23 -21.29 2.01
CA ARG A 160 -0.10 -21.31 1.07
C ARG A 160 1.16 -21.81 1.77
N SER A 161 1.52 -21.23 2.92
CA SER A 161 2.72 -21.63 3.67
C SER A 161 2.70 -23.12 4.05
N LYS A 162 1.56 -23.64 4.50
CA LYS A 162 1.39 -25.07 4.84
C LYS A 162 1.46 -25.98 3.62
N LEU A 163 0.84 -25.61 2.51
CA LEU A 163 0.91 -26.37 1.26
C LEU A 163 2.36 -26.49 0.75
N PHE A 164 3.11 -25.39 0.77
CA PHE A 164 4.53 -25.39 0.37
C PHE A 164 5.42 -26.24 1.29
N GLN A 165 5.08 -26.32 2.58
CA GLN A 165 5.75 -27.23 3.52
C GLN A 165 5.41 -28.69 3.21
N LEU A 166 4.13 -29.00 2.98
CA LEU A 166 3.64 -30.34 2.67
C LEU A 166 4.25 -30.88 1.35
N LEU A 167 4.33 -30.03 0.32
CA LEU A 167 4.90 -30.37 -0.97
C LEU A 167 6.45 -30.41 -0.98
N HIS A 168 7.11 -30.24 0.18
CA HIS A 168 8.57 -30.24 0.32
C HIS A 168 9.33 -29.29 -0.62
N ILE A 169 8.67 -28.30 -1.21
CA ILE A 169 9.27 -27.34 -2.16
C ILE A 169 10.46 -26.62 -1.53
N ARG A 170 10.39 -26.35 -0.20
CA ARG A 170 11.50 -25.77 0.56
C ARG A 170 12.78 -26.64 0.55
N LYS A 171 12.64 -27.97 0.58
CA LYS A 171 13.81 -28.88 0.48
C LYS A 171 14.40 -28.86 -0.93
N SER A 172 13.55 -28.82 -1.97
CA SER A 172 14.01 -28.75 -3.36
C SER A 172 14.68 -27.41 -3.70
N LEU A 173 14.15 -26.27 -3.23
CA LEU A 173 14.82 -24.97 -3.38
C LEU A 173 16.18 -24.93 -2.68
N SER A 174 16.29 -25.46 -1.45
CA SER A 174 17.57 -25.50 -0.72
C SER A 174 18.64 -26.40 -1.38
N LYS A 175 18.24 -27.29 -2.28
CA LYS A 175 19.17 -28.07 -3.11
C LYS A 175 19.60 -27.28 -4.34
N LEU A 176 18.70 -26.47 -4.90
CA LEU A 176 18.98 -25.62 -6.06
C LEU A 176 19.88 -24.44 -5.68
N ASP A 177 19.64 -23.76 -4.54
CA ASP A 177 20.52 -22.68 -4.05
C ASP A 177 21.96 -23.19 -3.86
N ARG A 178 22.12 -24.37 -3.26
CA ARG A 178 23.44 -25.02 -3.14
C ARG A 178 24.09 -25.43 -4.46
N TYR A 179 23.33 -25.52 -5.54
CA TYR A 179 23.83 -25.83 -6.88
C TYR A 179 24.27 -24.56 -7.62
N PHE A 180 23.69 -23.40 -7.28
CA PHE A 180 24.05 -22.09 -7.85
C PHE A 180 25.09 -21.31 -7.04
N ASP A 181 25.35 -21.70 -5.79
CA ASP A 181 26.43 -21.17 -4.93
C ASP A 181 27.80 -21.87 -5.17
N VAL A 182 27.96 -22.62 -6.27
CA VAL A 182 29.23 -23.22 -6.75
C VAL A 182 29.61 -22.58 -8.07
#